data_AF-C0N7B1-F1
#
_entry.id   AF-C0N7B1-F1
#
_cell.length_a   1.000
_cell.length_b   1.000
_cell.length_c   1.000
_cell.angle_alpha   90.00
_cell.angle_beta   90.00
_cell.angle_gamma   90.00
#
_symmetry.space_group_name_H-M   'P 1'
#
loop_
_entity.id
_entity.type
_entity.pdbx_description
1 polymer ?
#
loop_
_entity_poly.entity_id
_entity_poly.type
_entity_poly.pdbx_seq_one_letter_code
_entity_poly.pdbx_strand_id
1 'polypeptide(L)'
;MSKEGLGHNWVLAKTADVNAIAQDGGTQGLENDFLKQDDDRVIAHTPIIGGGENTSTTFNTSALDAKENYTFFCSFPGHTFMMRGTLKVEN
;
A
#
# COMPACT_ATOMS: atom_id res chain seq x y z
N MET A 1 1.83 -5.40 -18.95
CA MET A 1 3.17 -4.93 -18.55
C MET A 1 3.67 -5.82 -17.43
N SER A 2 4.97 -6.04 -17.29
CA SER A 2 5.49 -6.94 -16.26
C SER A 2 5.47 -6.29 -14.86
N LYS A 3 5.42 -7.12 -13.82
CA LYS A 3 5.42 -6.67 -12.42
C LYS A 3 6.76 -6.03 -12.02
N GLU A 4 7.86 -6.42 -12.64
CA GLU A 4 9.22 -5.92 -12.36
C GLU A 4 9.40 -4.46 -12.78
N GLY A 5 8.71 -4.01 -13.83
CA GLY A 5 8.89 -2.67 -14.39
C GLY A 5 7.75 -1.71 -14.07
N LEU A 6 6.50 -2.20 -14.06
CA LEU A 6 5.30 -1.38 -13.89
C LEU A 6 4.27 -2.14 -13.03
N GLY A 7 4.76 -2.76 -11.96
CA GLY A 7 3.93 -3.45 -10.99
C GLY A 7 3.12 -2.47 -10.15
N HIS A 8 1.97 -2.93 -9.69
CA HIS A 8 1.10 -2.17 -8.79
C HIS A 8 0.64 -3.05 -7.65
N ASN A 9 0.60 -2.48 -6.46
CA ASN A 9 -0.12 -3.04 -5.34
C ASN A 9 -1.08 -1.98 -4.79
N TRP A 10 -1.82 -2.38 -3.77
CA TRP A 10 -2.63 -1.51 -2.96
C TRP A 10 -2.20 -1.68 -1.51
N VAL A 11 -1.83 -0.59 -0.85
CA VAL A 11 -1.36 -0.56 0.54
C VAL A 11 -2.17 0.47 1.30
N LEU A 12 -2.67 0.12 2.48
CA LEU A 12 -3.43 1.01 3.37
C LEU A 12 -2.62 1.34 4.62
N ALA A 13 -2.53 2.62 4.92
CA ALA A 13 -1.94 3.10 6.17
C ALA A 13 -2.60 4.43 6.59
N LYS A 14 -2.23 4.92 7.77
CA LYS A 14 -2.51 6.30 8.16
C LYS A 14 -1.81 7.26 7.21
N THR A 15 -2.48 8.36 6.87
CA THR A 15 -1.94 9.36 5.94
C THR A 15 -0.58 9.91 6.38
N ALA A 16 -0.34 10.05 7.68
CA ALA A 16 0.93 10.54 8.23
C ALA A 16 2.12 9.59 7.96
N ASP A 17 1.87 8.29 7.79
CA ASP A 17 2.91 7.26 7.69
C ASP A 17 3.28 6.92 6.23
N VAL A 18 2.43 7.24 5.25
CA VAL A 18 2.58 6.80 3.85
C VAL A 18 3.95 7.09 3.26
N ASN A 19 4.46 8.31 3.42
CA ASN A 19 5.75 8.67 2.82
C ASN A 19 6.91 7.89 3.45
N ALA A 20 6.85 7.62 4.76
CA ALA A 20 7.86 6.85 5.45
C ALA A 20 7.80 5.37 5.05
N ILE A 21 6.60 4.79 4.96
CA ILE A 21 6.40 3.42 4.49
C ILE A 21 6.93 3.25 3.06
N ALA A 22 6.59 4.16 2.15
CA ALA A 22 7.06 4.08 0.77
C ALA A 22 8.59 4.23 0.65
N GLN A 23 9.20 5.11 1.45
CA GLN A 23 10.65 5.28 1.48
C GLN A 23 11.36 4.03 2.01
N ASP A 24 10.86 3.44 3.09
CA ASP A 24 11.43 2.22 3.68
C ASP A 24 11.25 1.02 2.73
N GLY A 25 10.05 0.91 2.14
CA GLY A 25 9.65 -0.16 1.22
C GLY A 25 10.39 -0.16 -0.12
N GLY A 26 10.78 1.01 -0.62
CA GLY A 26 11.45 1.14 -1.93
C GLY A 26 12.76 0.36 -2.06
N THR A 27 13.38 -0.04 -0.95
CA THR A 27 14.63 -0.82 -0.92
C THR A 27 14.43 -2.32 -0.70
N GLN A 28 13.20 -2.77 -0.45
CA GLN A 28 12.90 -4.13 0.00
C GLN A 28 12.78 -5.14 -1.14
N GLY A 29 12.74 -4.67 -2.39
CA GLY A 29 12.63 -5.52 -3.57
C GLY A 29 11.21 -6.01 -3.85
N LEU A 30 11.04 -6.60 -5.04
CA LEU A 30 9.75 -7.08 -5.54
C LEU A 30 9.25 -8.30 -4.76
N GLU A 31 10.16 -9.14 -4.29
CA GLU A 31 9.89 -10.33 -3.47
C GLU A 31 9.20 -10.00 -2.15
N ASN A 32 9.34 -8.76 -1.69
CA ASN A 32 8.73 -8.21 -0.48
C ASN A 32 7.64 -7.17 -0.80
N ASP A 33 7.13 -7.16 -2.04
CA ASP A 33 6.10 -6.22 -2.52
C ASP A 33 6.47 -4.74 -2.36
N PHE A 34 7.77 -4.43 -2.29
CA PHE A 34 8.28 -3.10 -1.94
C PHE A 34 7.71 -2.58 -0.62
N LEU A 35 7.63 -3.45 0.39
CA LEU A 35 7.26 -3.12 1.76
C LEU A 35 8.27 -3.71 2.74
N LYS A 36 8.51 -2.99 3.83
CA LYS A 36 9.28 -3.53 4.94
C LYS A 36 8.48 -4.69 5.54
N GLN A 37 9.13 -5.82 5.75
CA GLN A 37 8.50 -6.98 6.37
C GLN A 37 8.08 -6.63 7.81
N ASP A 38 6.88 -7.07 8.19
CA ASP A 38 6.29 -6.83 9.51
C ASP A 38 6.20 -5.33 9.90
N ASP A 39 5.87 -4.47 8.94
CA ASP A 39 5.65 -3.05 9.19
C ASP A 39 4.28 -2.77 9.82
N ASP A 40 4.26 -2.56 11.14
CA ASP A 40 3.04 -2.27 11.93
C ASP A 40 2.24 -1.04 11.46
N ARG A 41 2.83 -0.17 10.61
CA ARG A 41 2.12 0.99 10.04
C ARG A 41 1.21 0.58 8.87
N VAL A 42 1.44 -0.58 8.26
CA VAL A 42 0.65 -1.12 7.15
C VAL A 42 -0.55 -1.89 7.71
N ILE A 43 -1.75 -1.35 7.50
CA ILE A 43 -3.01 -1.96 7.99
C ILE A 43 -3.40 -3.16 7.12
N ALA A 44 -3.22 -3.01 5.81
CA ALA A 44 -3.50 -4.05 4.83
C ALA A 44 -2.72 -3.76 3.55
N HIS A 45 -2.37 -4.81 2.82
CA HIS A 45 -1.81 -4.66 1.48
C HIS A 45 -2.19 -5.84 0.58
N THR A 46 -1.97 -5.65 -0.73
CA THR A 46 -1.94 -6.73 -1.71
C THR A 46 -0.50 -7.03 -2.12
N PRO A 47 -0.25 -8.20 -2.73
CA PRO A 47 0.94 -8.41 -3.54
C PRO A 47 1.03 -7.43 -4.71
N ILE A 48 2.25 -7.22 -5.22
CA ILE A 48 2.48 -6.53 -6.49
C ILE A 48 1.99 -7.41 -7.64
N ILE A 49 1.12 -6.85 -8.47
CA ILE A 49 0.61 -7.47 -9.69
C ILE A 49 1.07 -6.73 -10.95
N GLY A 50 1.26 -7.49 -12.02
CA GLY A 50 1.47 -7.00 -13.37
C GLY A 50 0.18 -6.95 -14.19
N GLY A 51 0.30 -6.60 -15.46
CA GLY A 51 -0.85 -6.50 -16.37
C GLY A 51 -1.47 -7.87 -16.68
N GLY A 52 -2.78 -7.99 -16.47
CA GLY A 52 -3.55 -9.23 -16.69
C GLY A 52 -3.73 -10.08 -15.43
N GLU A 53 -3.02 -9.75 -14.36
CA GLU A 53 -3.17 -10.39 -13.05
C GLU A 53 -4.23 -9.66 -12.21
N ASN A 54 -4.76 -10.36 -11.20
CA ASN A 54 -5.68 -9.80 -10.23
C ASN A 54 -5.30 -10.28 -8.82
N THR A 55 -5.60 -9.48 -7.82
CA THR A 55 -5.40 -9.81 -6.42
C THR A 55 -6.45 -9.13 -5.54
N SER A 56 -6.48 -9.49 -4.27
CA SER A 56 -7.37 -8.89 -3.28
C SER A 56 -6.74 -8.93 -1.90
N THR A 57 -7.21 -8.06 -1.01
CA THR A 57 -6.89 -8.10 0.40
C THR A 57 -8.18 -7.93 1.20
N THR A 58 -8.20 -8.42 2.44
CA THR A 58 -9.32 -8.28 3.37
C THR A 58 -8.76 -8.01 4.75
N PHE A 59 -9.31 -7.02 5.44
CA PHE A 59 -8.87 -6.61 6.76
C PHE A 59 -10.08 -6.27 7.63
N ASN A 60 -9.90 -6.35 8.94
CA ASN A 60 -10.97 -6.05 9.87
C ASN A 60 -11.20 -4.53 9.94
N THR A 61 -12.45 -4.09 9.81
CA THR A 61 -12.80 -2.66 9.93
C THR A 61 -12.54 -2.11 11.32
N SER A 62 -12.42 -2.97 12.35
CA SER A 62 -11.98 -2.56 13.69
C SER A 62 -10.56 -2.02 13.75
N ALA A 63 -9.75 -2.21 12.70
CA ALA A 63 -8.44 -1.60 12.55
C ALA A 63 -8.52 -0.12 12.14
N LEU A 64 -9.72 0.37 11.82
CA LEU A 64 -9.96 1.75 11.42
C LEU A 64 -10.67 2.55 12.53
N ASP A 65 -10.34 3.83 12.59
CA ASP A 65 -10.97 4.84 13.45
C ASP A 65 -11.50 5.97 12.57
N ALA A 66 -12.78 6.32 12.70
CA ALA A 66 -13.41 7.40 11.94
C ALA A 66 -12.82 8.81 12.21
N LYS A 67 -12.01 8.96 13.27
CA LYS A 67 -11.29 10.21 13.59
C LYS A 67 -9.93 10.31 12.91
N GLU A 68 -9.45 9.24 12.29
CA GLU A 68 -8.15 9.17 11.64
C GLU A 68 -8.26 9.34 10.12
N ASN A 69 -7.20 9.82 9.48
CA ASN A 69 -7.11 9.89 8.03
C ASN A 69 -6.30 8.73 7.48
N TYR A 70 -6.87 8.02 6.52
CA TYR A 70 -6.20 6.92 5.84
C TYR A 70 -5.96 7.24 4.38
N THR A 71 -4.85 6.70 3.88
CA THR A 71 -4.48 6.80 2.48
C THR A 71 -4.15 5.41 1.99
N PHE A 72 -4.77 5.04 0.87
CA PHE A 72 -4.29 3.90 0.11
C PHE A 72 -3.31 4.37 -0.96
N PHE A 73 -2.29 3.59 -1.26
CA PHE A 73 -1.24 3.94 -2.22
C PHE A 73 -0.59 2.71 -2.84
N CYS A 74 0.16 2.93 -3.92
CA CYS A 74 1.08 1.95 -4.49
C CYS A 74 2.49 2.18 -3.92
N SER A 75 3.12 1.15 -3.37
CA SER A 75 4.47 1.23 -2.78
C SER A 75 5.59 0.95 -3.78
N PHE A 76 5.27 0.56 -5.02
CA PHE A 76 6.27 0.41 -6.07
C PHE A 76 7.11 1.71 -6.20
N PRO A 77 8.46 1.62 -6.27
CA PRO A 77 9.34 2.79 -6.27
C PRO A 77 8.92 3.86 -7.29
N GLY A 78 8.59 5.05 -6.78
CA GLY A 78 8.17 6.21 -7.59
C GLY A 78 6.66 6.31 -7.87
N HIS A 79 5.88 5.26 -7.66
CA HIS A 79 4.43 5.30 -7.94
C HIS A 79 3.63 6.05 -6.86
N THR A 80 4.07 6.01 -5.59
CA THR A 80 3.34 6.60 -4.44
C THR A 80 2.97 8.08 -4.62
N PHE A 81 3.78 8.85 -5.36
CA PHE A 81 3.54 10.29 -5.55
C PHE A 81 2.20 10.58 -6.25
N MET A 82 1.84 9.79 -7.27
CA MET A 82 0.61 9.95 -8.05
C MET A 82 -0.43 8.89 -7.71
N MET A 83 -0.01 7.66 -7.44
CA MET A 83 -0.89 6.53 -7.18
C MET A 83 -1.22 6.43 -5.70
N ARG A 84 -2.10 7.33 -5.25
CA ARG A 84 -2.65 7.35 -3.90
C ARG A 84 -4.05 7.95 -3.87
N GLY A 85 -4.83 7.60 -2.86
CA GLY A 85 -6.16 8.14 -2.63
C GLY A 85 -6.56 8.02 -1.17
N THR A 86 -7.64 8.71 -0.79
CA THR A 86 -8.13 8.72 0.59
C THR A 86 -9.09 7.56 0.82
N LEU A 87 -8.96 6.88 1.96
CA LEU A 87 -9.99 5.99 2.51
C LEU A 87 -10.58 6.67 3.74
N LYS A 88 -11.90 6.75 3.80
CA LYS A 88 -12.63 7.29 4.96
C LYS A 88 -13.59 6.25 5.50
N VAL A 89 -13.77 6.25 6.82
CA VAL A 89 -14.84 5.52 7.47
C VAL A 89 -16.03 6.46 7.59
N GLU A 90 -17.14 6.09 6.98
CA GLU A 90 -18.43 6.80 7.07
C GLU A 90 -19.39 5.99 7.94
N ASN A 91 -20.23 6.70 8.69
CA ASN A 91 -21.30 6.13 9.51
C ASN A 91 -22.62 6.08 8.74
#